data_AF-A0A369CLZ0-F1
#
_entry.id   AF-A0A369CLZ0-F1
#
_cell.length_a   1.000
_cell.length_b   1.000
_cell.length_c   1.000
_cell.angle_alpha   90.00
_cell.angle_beta   90.00
_cell.angle_gamma   90.00
#
_symmetry.space_group_name_H-M   'P 1'
#
loop_
_entity.id
_entity.type
_entity.pdbx_description
1 polymer ?
#
loop_
_entity_poly.entity_id
_entity_poly.type
_entity_poly.pdbx_seq_one_letter_code
_entity_poly.pdbx_strand_id
1 'polypeptide(L)' 'MKTYRANVVIHLDESLDPAQIHDLERKLSGENGVISACVSDRATHLMVVDFDSQAISSDQLLARVQREGVHAELVGL' A
#
# COMPACT_ATOMS: atom_id res chain seq x y z
N MET A 1 7.88 4.28 22.85
CA MET A 1 7.51 3.08 22.06
C MET A 1 8.54 2.92 20.96
N LYS A 2 9.05 1.71 20.70
CA LYS A 2 9.90 1.44 19.54
C LYS A 2 8.96 1.16 18.34
N THR A 3 9.15 1.88 17.24
CA THR A 3 8.42 1.66 15.97
C THR A 3 9.34 0.88 15.05
N TYR A 4 8.88 -0.23 14.48
CA TYR A 4 9.68 -1.06 13.56
C TYR A 4 9.28 -0.76 12.13
N ARG A 5 9.86 0.31 11.60
CA ARG A 5 9.56 0.79 10.25
C ARG A 5 10.09 -0.18 9.21
N ALA A 6 9.18 -0.63 8.36
CA ALA A 6 9.46 -1.35 7.13
C ALA A 6 8.76 -0.64 5.99
N ASN A 7 9.19 -0.92 4.77
CA ASN A 7 8.53 -0.49 3.55
C ASN A 7 8.16 -1.73 2.74
N VAL A 8 7.18 -1.59 1.85
CA VAL A 8 6.82 -2.63 0.90
C VAL A 8 6.40 -1.99 -0.41
N VAL A 9 6.70 -2.66 -1.51
CA VAL A 9 6.28 -2.25 -2.85
C VAL A 9 5.22 -3.22 -3.34
N ILE A 10 4.06 -2.67 -3.66
CA ILE A 10 2.90 -3.39 -4.18
C ILE A 10 2.71 -3.01 -5.64
N HIS A 11 2.73 -3.99 -6.52
CA HIS A 11 2.33 -3.84 -7.91
C HIS A 11 0.81 -3.85 -8.01
N LEU A 12 0.25 -2.95 -8.81
CA LEU A 12 -1.17 -2.85 -9.13
C LEU A 12 -1.31 -3.19 -10.62
N ASP A 13 -2.03 -4.25 -10.96
CA ASP A 13 -2.13 -4.70 -12.35
C ASP A 13 -3.05 -3.80 -13.18
N GLU A 14 -4.02 -3.15 -12.53
CA GLU A 14 -4.89 -2.18 -13.16
C GLU A 14 -4.24 -0.80 -13.30
N SER A 15 -4.58 -0.13 -14.40
CA SER A 15 -4.37 1.31 -14.54
C SER A 15 -5.48 2.05 -13.78
N LEU A 16 -5.19 2.45 -12.55
CA LEU A 16 -6.08 3.26 -11.73
C LEU A 16 -6.06 4.73 -12.20
N ASP A 17 -7.24 5.36 -12.23
CA ASP A 17 -7.34 6.80 -12.45
C ASP A 17 -6.91 7.61 -11.20
N PRO A 18 -6.67 8.93 -11.32
CA PRO A 18 -6.23 9.74 -10.18
C PRO A 18 -7.21 9.78 -8.99
N ALA A 19 -8.50 9.54 -9.20
CA ALA A 19 -9.48 9.49 -8.13
C ALA A 19 -9.39 8.14 -7.38
N GLN A 20 -9.27 7.04 -8.12
CA GLN A 20 -9.06 5.69 -7.59
C GLN A 20 -7.74 5.60 -6.81
N ILE A 21 -6.66 6.19 -7.32
CA ILE A 21 -5.37 6.28 -6.63
C ILE A 21 -5.54 6.99 -5.29
N HIS A 22 -6.10 8.21 -5.29
CA HIS A 22 -6.30 8.96 -4.06
C HIS A 22 -7.20 8.25 -3.05
N ASP A 23 -8.23 7.54 -3.51
CA ASP A 23 -9.10 6.75 -2.62
C ASP A 23 -8.34 5.57 -2.01
N LEU A 24 -7.52 4.87 -2.79
CA LEU A 24 -6.70 3.76 -2.32
C LEU A 24 -5.67 4.23 -1.28
N GLU A 25 -4.95 5.31 -1.58
CA GLU A 25 -3.98 5.94 -0.67
C GLU A 25 -4.62 6.36 0.65
N ARG A 26 -5.78 7.03 0.60
CA ARG A 26 -6.52 7.44 1.80
C ARG A 26 -6.95 6.25 2.66
N LYS A 27 -7.47 5.19 2.03
CA LYS A 27 -7.93 3.99 2.74
C LYS A 27 -6.77 3.29 3.45
N LEU A 28 -5.64 3.10 2.76
CA LEU A 28 -4.47 2.46 3.33
C LEU A 28 -3.81 3.33 4.41
N SER A 29 -3.72 4.64 4.19
CA SER A 29 -3.18 5.57 5.19
C SER A 29 -4.02 5.62 6.48
N GLY A 30 -5.28 5.21 6.42
CA GLY A 30 -6.17 5.09 7.59
C GLY A 30 -6.02 3.77 8.35
N GLU A 31 -5.27 2.80 7.84
CA GLU A 31 -5.08 1.50 8.50
C GLU A 31 -4.13 1.61 9.68
N ASN A 32 -4.47 0.94 10.78
CA ASN A 32 -3.62 0.92 11.96
C ASN A 32 -2.28 0.25 11.64
N GLY A 33 -1.18 0.97 11.89
CA GLY A 33 0.17 0.51 11.58
C GLY A 33 0.71 1.01 10.24
N VAL A 34 -0.10 1.62 9.37
CA VAL A 34 0.39 2.30 8.17
C VAL A 34 0.93 3.68 8.55
N ILE A 35 2.12 4.00 8.07
CA ILE A 35 2.80 5.28 8.27
C ILE A 35 2.62 6.17 7.03
N SER A 36 2.75 5.58 5.84
CA SER A 36 2.53 6.26 4.57
C SER A 36 2.09 5.25 3.51
N ALA A 37 1.28 5.69 2.56
CA ALA A 37 0.79 4.88 1.45
C ALA A 37 0.65 5.80 0.23
N CYS A 38 1.48 5.60 -0.79
CA CYS A 38 1.56 6.48 -1.95
C CYS A 38 1.85 5.70 -3.23
N VAL A 39 1.15 6.04 -4.31
CA VAL A 39 1.45 5.53 -5.66
C VAL A 39 2.61 6.32 -6.27
N SER A 40 3.49 5.65 -6.99
CA SER A 40 4.63 6.30 -7.63
C SER A 40 4.21 7.15 -8.81
N ASP A 41 4.52 8.46 -8.78
CA ASP A 41 4.31 9.37 -9.92
C ASP A 41 5.04 8.92 -11.20
N ARG A 42 6.14 8.16 -11.06
CA ARG A 42 6.92 7.64 -12.19
C ARG A 42 6.40 6.31 -12.72
N ALA A 43 5.66 5.57 -11.90
CA ALA A 43 5.14 4.24 -12.19
C ALA A 43 3.81 4.07 -11.46
N THR A 44 2.72 4.49 -12.10
CA THR A 44 1.37 4.52 -11.49
C THR A 44 0.81 3.15 -11.12
N HIS A 45 1.49 2.08 -11.55
CA HIS A 45 1.21 0.68 -11.18
C HIS A 45 2.02 0.23 -9.96
N LEU A 46 2.82 1.10 -9.33
CA LEU A 46 3.60 0.77 -8.13
C LEU A 46 3.13 1.64 -6.97
N MET A 47 2.79 0.98 -5.86
CA MET A 47 2.47 1.61 -4.61
C MET A 47 3.55 1.30 -3.57
N VAL A 48 4.04 2.33 -2.89
CA VAL A 48 4.97 2.20 -1.78
C VAL A 48 4.21 2.44 -0.49
N VAL A 49 4.34 1.51 0.45
CA VAL A 49 3.71 1.61 1.77
C VAL A 49 4.78 1.52 2.84
N ASP A 50 4.92 2.58 3.64
CA ASP A 50 5.68 2.53 4.88
C ASP A 50 4.77 2.10 6.02
N PHE A 51 5.21 1.17 6.85
CA PHE A 51 4.40 0.64 7.94
C PHE A 51 5.24 0.24 9.15
N ASP A 52 4.58 0.11 10.30
CA ASP A 52 5.13 -0.53 11.49
C ASP A 52 4.89 -2.05 11.40
N SER A 53 5.96 -2.80 11.16
CA SER A 53 5.94 -4.25 11.03
C SER A 53 5.49 -5.00 12.28
N GLN A 54 5.40 -4.33 13.44
CA GLN A 54 4.77 -4.89 14.64
C GLN A 54 3.25 -4.71 14.69
N ALA A 55 2.71 -3.75 13.94
CA ALA A 55 1.28 -3.44 13.94
C ALA A 55 0.55 -4.08 12.75
N ILE A 56 1.21 -4.15 11.58
CA ILE A 56 0.64 -4.74 10.36
C ILE A 56 1.75 -5.44 9.55
N SER A 57 1.38 -6.50 8.84
CA SER A 57 2.29 -7.23 7.93
C SER A 57 2.09 -6.86 6.47
N SER A 58 3.10 -7.09 5.63
CA SER A 58 3.02 -6.90 4.17
C SER A 58 1.88 -7.69 3.53
N ASP A 59 1.62 -8.91 4.01
CA ASP A 59 0.53 -9.76 3.47
C ASP A 59 -0.85 -9.20 3.82
N GLN A 60 -1.00 -8.61 5.01
CA GLN A 60 -2.23 -7.93 5.41
C GLN A 60 -2.46 -6.66 4.59
N LEU A 61 -1.39 -5.91 4.28
CA LEU A 61 -1.44 -4.75 3.39
C LEU A 61 -1.87 -5.16 1.98
N LEU A 62 -1.26 -6.22 1.43
CA LEU A 62 -1.65 -6.77 0.13
C LEU A 62 -3.13 -7.17 0.10
N ALA A 63 -3.57 -7.94 1.10
CA ALA A 63 -4.97 -8.35 1.21
C ALA A 63 -5.92 -7.16 1.39
N ARG A 64 -5.44 -6.01 1.88
CA ARG A 64 -6.23 -4.78 2.00
C ARG A 64 -6.40 -4.10 0.65
N VAL A 65 -5.33 -3.99 -0.13
CA VAL A 65 -5.36 -3.49 -1.51
C VAL A 65 -6.29 -4.34 -2.36
N GLN A 66 -6.14 -5.67 -2.30
CA GLN A 66 -6.95 -6.60 -3.09
C GLN A 66 -8.45 -6.52 -2.79
N ARG A 67 -8.82 -6.20 -1.54
CA ARG A 67 -10.22 -6.00 -1.13
C ARG A 67 -10.87 -4.76 -1.74
N GLU A 68 -10.09 -3.82 -2.26
CA GLU A 68 -10.60 -2.66 -3.00
C GLU A 68 -10.97 -3.01 -4.46
N GLY A 69 -10.86 -4.29 -4.84
CA GLY A 69 -11.20 -4.78 -6.18
C GLY A 69 -10.07 -4.64 -7.20
N VAL A 70 -8.83 -4.48 -6.71
CA VAL A 70 -7.62 -4.28 -7.51
C VAL A 70 -6.78 -5.56 -7.45
N HIS A 71 -6.33 -6.06 -8.59
CA HIS A 71 -5.35 -7.14 -8.64
C HIS A 71 -3.99 -6.56 -8.27
N ALA A 72 -3.43 -7.05 -7.18
CA ALA A 72 -2.20 -6.53 -6.63
C ALA A 72 -1.28 -7.66 -6.19
N GLU A 73 0.02 -7.41 -6.27
CA GLU A 73 1.08 -8.36 -5.92
C GLU A 73 2.19 -7.67 -5.12
N LEU A 74 2.83 -8.41 -4.21
CA LEU A 74 4.02 -7.94 -3.49
C LEU A 74 5.25 -8.14 -4.36
N VAL A 75 5.96 -7.06 -4.69
CA VAL A 75 7.13 -7.09 -5.58
C VAL A 75 8.43 -6.64 -4.91
N GLY A 76 8.37 -6.18 -3.66
CA GLY A 76 9.57 -5.86 -2.87
C GLY A 76 9.26 -5.57 -1.40
N LEU A 77 10.25 -5.81 -0.54
CA LEU A 77 10.25 -5.50 0.90
C LEU A 77 11.52 -4.70 1.23
#